data_AF-A0A2J0LIU5-F1
#
_entry.id   AF-A0A2J0LIU5-F1
#
_cell.length_a   1.000
_cell.length_b   1.000
_cell.length_c   1.000
_cell.angle_alpha   90.00
_cell.angle_beta   90.00
_cell.angle_gamma   90.00
#
_symmetry.space_group_name_H-M   'P 1'
#
loop_
_entity.id
_entity.type
_entity.pdbx_description
1 polymer ?
#
loop_
_entity_poly.entity_id
_entity_poly.type
_entity_poly.pdbx_seq_one_letter_code
_entity_poly.pdbx_strand_id
1 'polypeptide(L)'
;MLNNPVNSFDFISIKIASPDTIRSWSKGEVKKPETINYRTLRPEKDGLFCEKIFGPTRDWECSCGKYKRIKYKGIVCDRCGVEVTLSKVRRERIGHIELAAPCSHVWFFKAMPSRIALILNMGLRELEKVLYYEEYVVIDPGDTPLKKKELLTEEKYRKTVEECGGAKFKALIGAEAIKELLKEIDLAQTAVELKAELREQKAEQAKRRILKRLRVIESFMKSTNKPEWMIMDVIPVIPPDLRPLIPLEGGRFATSDLNDLYRRVINRNNRLKKLLELKAPDIIVRNEKRMLQEAVDVLFDNGRHGRAVLGPANRPLKSLSDMLKGKQGRFRQNLLGKRVDYSGRSVIVVGPELKIWECGLPKKMALELFEPF
;
A
#
# COMPACT_ATOMS: atom_id res chain seq x y z
N MET A 1 -16.58 -0.47 34.40
CA MET A 1 -17.21 0.22 33.27
C MET A 1 -16.36 1.45 32.93
N LEU A 2 -15.52 1.38 31.91
CA LEU A 2 -14.89 2.56 31.31
C LEU A 2 -15.46 2.66 29.91
N ASN A 3 -16.46 3.52 29.75
CA ASN A 3 -16.97 3.98 28.47
C ASN A 3 -15.80 4.60 27.71
N ASN A 4 -15.11 3.80 26.90
CA ASN A 4 -14.54 4.37 25.68
C ASN A 4 -15.77 4.75 24.85
N PRO A 5 -15.98 6.03 24.52
CA PRO A 5 -17.00 6.37 23.55
C PRO A 5 -16.67 5.54 22.31
N VAL A 6 -17.56 4.62 21.96
CA VAL A 6 -17.58 4.07 20.61
C VAL A 6 -17.66 5.32 19.76
N ASN A 7 -16.59 5.65 19.01
CA ASN A 7 -16.58 6.78 18.10
C ASN A 7 -17.76 6.60 17.16
N SER A 8 -18.91 7.19 17.51
CA SER A 8 -20.12 7.15 16.72
C SER A 8 -19.91 8.15 15.61
N PHE A 9 -19.71 7.64 14.40
CA PHE A 9 -19.66 8.43 13.20
C PHE A 9 -20.88 8.07 12.35
N ASP A 10 -21.50 9.08 11.75
CA ASP A 10 -22.68 8.88 10.89
C ASP A 10 -22.27 8.56 9.44
N PHE A 11 -21.08 9.02 9.03
CA PHE A 11 -20.60 8.91 7.66
C PHE A 11 -19.14 8.43 7.59
N ILE A 12 -18.86 7.57 6.61
CA ILE A 12 -17.50 7.19 6.22
C ILE A 12 -17.24 7.76 4.83
N SER A 13 -16.08 8.41 4.67
CA SER A 13 -15.60 8.87 3.36
C SER A 13 -14.26 8.23 3.02
N ILE A 14 -13.97 8.07 1.74
CA ILE A 14 -12.70 7.56 1.22
C ILE A 14 -12.07 8.60 0.30
N LYS A 15 -10.77 8.84 0.48
CA LYS A 15 -9.98 9.81 -0.29
C LYS A 15 -8.63 9.22 -0.65
N ILE A 16 -7.96 9.82 -1.63
CA ILE A 16 -6.57 9.47 -1.95
C ILE A 16 -5.69 10.11 -0.87
N ALA A 17 -4.77 9.34 -0.31
CA ALA A 17 -3.84 9.84 0.69
C ALA A 17 -2.70 10.61 0.00
N SER A 18 -2.50 11.87 0.40
CA SER A 18 -1.32 12.61 -0.03
C SER A 18 -0.06 12.09 0.69
N PRO A 19 1.14 12.28 0.14
CA PRO A 19 2.39 11.93 0.82
C PRO A 19 2.49 12.54 2.22
N ASP A 20 2.06 13.78 2.39
CA ASP A 20 2.09 14.49 3.67
C ASP A 20 1.09 13.91 4.67
N THR A 21 -0.08 13.47 4.20
CA THR A 21 -1.05 12.74 5.02
C THR A 21 -0.49 11.40 5.48
N ILE A 22 0.24 10.68 4.62
CA ILE A 22 0.88 9.42 5.00
C ILE A 22 1.95 9.65 6.07
N ARG A 23 2.75 10.72 5.93
CA ARG A 23 3.75 11.12 6.93
C ARG A 23 3.10 11.50 8.26
N SER A 24 1.95 12.19 8.26
CA SER A 24 1.27 12.61 9.49
C SER A 24 0.65 11.44 10.26
N TRP A 25 0.22 10.38 9.57
CA TRP A 25 -0.21 9.13 10.22
C TRP A 25 0.94 8.36 10.85
N SER A 26 2.15 8.56 10.33
CA SER A 26 3.30 7.76 10.74
C SER A 26 3.87 8.21 12.08
N LYS A 27 4.29 7.22 12.88
CA LYS A 27 5.06 7.43 14.11
C LYS A 27 6.57 7.28 13.92
N GLY A 28 7.02 6.96 12.70
CA GLY A 28 8.44 6.86 12.38
C GLY A 28 8.72 6.13 11.05
N GLU A 29 9.91 6.39 10.52
CA GLU A 29 10.40 5.77 9.28
C GLU A 29 11.04 4.40 9.57
N VAL A 30 10.64 3.38 8.81
CA VAL A 30 11.27 2.06 8.81
C VAL A 30 12.41 2.05 7.79
N LYS A 31 13.64 2.02 8.28
CA LYS A 31 14.84 2.03 7.44
C LYS A 31 15.38 0.64 7.15
N LYS A 32 15.16 -0.28 8.07
CA LYS A 32 15.84 -1.56 8.13
C LYS A 32 14.88 -2.71 7.82
N PRO A 33 15.27 -3.69 6.99
CA PRO A 33 14.42 -4.84 6.65
C PRO A 33 14.34 -5.87 7.79
N GLU A 34 15.18 -5.76 8.82
CA GLU A 34 15.23 -6.72 9.90
C GLU A 34 13.95 -6.70 10.75
N THR A 35 13.59 -7.86 11.30
CA THR A 35 12.38 -8.04 12.11
C THR A 35 12.72 -8.13 13.59
N ILE A 36 13.27 -9.28 14.00
CA ILE A 36 13.69 -9.58 15.36
C ILE A 36 15.12 -10.11 15.36
N ASN A 37 15.80 -9.91 16.47
CA ASN A 37 17.11 -10.50 16.69
C ASN A 37 16.98 -12.01 16.96
N TYR A 38 17.74 -12.83 16.25
CA TYR A 38 17.65 -14.29 16.35
C TYR A 38 18.09 -14.85 17.71
N ARG A 39 18.96 -14.15 18.46
CA ARG A 39 19.42 -14.61 19.79
C ARG A 39 18.52 -14.12 20.91
N THR A 40 18.19 -12.83 20.91
CA THR A 40 17.47 -12.19 22.01
C THR A 40 15.96 -12.19 21.84
N LEU A 41 15.46 -12.52 20.64
CA LEU A 41 14.06 -12.42 20.24
C LEU A 41 13.45 -11.01 20.40
N ARG A 42 14.30 -9.99 20.61
CA ARG A 42 13.88 -8.60 20.73
C ARG A 42 13.74 -7.98 19.34
N PRO A 43 12.77 -7.06 19.15
CA PRO A 43 12.66 -6.31 17.92
C PRO A 43 13.92 -5.50 17.61
N GLU A 44 14.33 -5.50 16.35
CA GLU A 44 15.48 -4.72 15.90
C GLU A 44 15.15 -3.22 15.82
N LYS A 45 16.16 -2.37 16.07
CA LYS A 45 16.02 -0.91 15.97
C LYS A 45 15.82 -0.50 14.50
N ASP A 46 14.87 0.40 14.27
CA ASP A 46 14.45 0.92 12.95
C ASP A 46 13.98 -0.16 11.96
N GLY A 47 13.77 -1.39 12.45
CA GLY A 47 13.25 -2.52 11.69
C GLY A 47 11.73 -2.55 11.62
N LEU A 48 11.20 -3.60 10.98
CA LEU A 48 9.76 -3.79 10.77
C LEU A 48 8.95 -3.99 12.06
N PHE A 49 9.59 -4.32 13.18
CA PHE A 49 8.92 -4.52 14.48
C PHE A 49 9.38 -3.53 15.54
N CYS A 50 10.13 -2.49 15.14
CA CYS A 50 10.78 -1.52 16.02
C CYS A 50 9.81 -0.93 17.07
N GLU A 51 10.18 -1.08 18.34
CA GLU A 51 9.35 -0.61 19.46
C GLU A 51 9.29 0.92 19.57
N LYS A 52 10.32 1.63 19.06
CA LYS A 52 10.31 3.09 19.01
C LYS A 52 9.21 3.62 18.09
N ILE A 53 8.99 2.95 16.95
CA ILE A 53 8.02 3.36 15.93
C ILE A 53 6.61 2.88 16.33
N PHE A 54 6.48 1.58 16.62
CA PHE A 54 5.17 0.95 16.78
C PHE A 54 4.69 0.89 18.24
N GLY A 55 5.54 1.18 19.21
CA GLY A 55 5.23 1.10 20.65
C GLY A 55 5.80 -0.15 21.34
N PRO A 56 5.69 -0.24 22.67
CA PRO A 56 6.35 -1.27 23.48
C PRO A 56 5.71 -2.65 23.33
N THR A 57 6.51 -3.73 23.37
CA THR A 57 5.99 -5.11 23.33
C THR A 57 5.26 -5.51 24.62
N ARG A 58 5.61 -4.88 25.75
CA ARG A 58 5.02 -5.15 27.07
C ARG A 58 4.34 -3.90 27.62
N ASP A 59 3.28 -4.08 28.40
CA ASP A 59 2.53 -2.98 28.98
C ASP A 59 3.38 -2.23 30.02
N TRP A 60 3.41 -0.91 29.90
CA TRP A 60 4.08 -0.01 30.84
C TRP A 60 5.58 -0.31 31.05
N GLU A 61 6.25 -0.89 30.05
CA GLU A 61 7.67 -1.23 30.10
C GLU A 61 8.36 -0.78 28.80
N CYS A 62 9.48 -0.08 28.92
CA CYS A 62 10.33 0.25 27.77
C CYS A 62 11.26 -0.93 27.39
N SER A 63 11.74 -0.97 26.14
CA SER A 63 12.60 -2.03 25.59
C SER A 63 13.80 -2.42 26.46
N CYS A 64 14.47 -1.41 27.03
CA CYS A 64 15.69 -1.60 27.82
C CYS A 64 15.42 -1.93 29.30
N GLY A 65 14.17 -1.81 29.76
CA GLY A 65 13.78 -2.01 31.15
C GLY A 65 14.18 -0.91 32.12
N LYS A 66 14.71 0.25 31.67
CA LYS A 66 15.03 1.41 32.52
C LYS A 66 13.76 1.95 33.21
N TYR A 67 12.71 2.17 32.43
CA TYR A 67 11.41 2.59 32.90
C TYR A 67 10.44 1.41 32.89
N LYS A 68 9.87 1.12 34.07
CA LYS A 68 8.90 0.04 34.31
C LYS A 68 7.79 0.53 35.23
N ARG A 69 6.60 -0.04 35.06
CA ARG A 69 5.36 0.25 35.81
C ARG A 69 4.67 1.53 35.35
N ILE A 70 3.40 1.63 35.73
CA ILE A 70 2.47 2.70 35.32
C ILE A 70 2.92 4.13 35.69
N LYS A 71 3.80 4.27 36.70
CA LYS A 71 4.32 5.58 37.14
C LYS A 71 5.04 6.38 36.06
N TYR A 72 5.59 5.72 35.04
CA TYR A 72 6.31 6.37 33.95
C TYR A 72 5.46 6.50 32.67
N LYS A 73 4.13 6.41 32.78
CA LYS A 73 3.20 6.55 31.67
C LYS A 73 3.50 7.81 30.83
N GLY A 74 3.65 7.62 29.52
CA GLY A 74 3.88 8.70 28.56
C GLY A 74 5.31 9.22 28.49
N ILE A 75 6.23 8.72 29.32
CA ILE A 75 7.65 9.09 29.26
C ILE A 75 8.33 8.32 28.13
N VAL A 76 9.09 9.05 27.30
CA VAL A 76 9.96 8.47 26.27
C VAL A 76 11.31 8.16 26.89
N CYS A 77 11.79 6.93 26.76
CA CYS A 77 13.04 6.52 27.37
C CYS A 77 14.27 7.09 26.65
N ASP A 78 15.16 7.80 27.34
CA ASP A 78 16.39 8.36 26.74
C ASP A 78 17.32 7.32 26.10
N ARG A 79 17.35 6.08 26.63
CA ARG A 79 18.28 5.03 26.18
C ARG A 79 17.79 4.30 24.92
N CYS A 80 16.49 4.05 24.82
CA CYS A 80 15.90 3.23 23.74
C CYS A 80 14.93 4.00 22.84
N GLY A 81 14.51 5.20 23.23
CA GLY A 81 13.53 6.01 22.51
C GLY A 81 12.11 5.44 22.53
N VAL A 82 11.85 4.38 23.30
CA VAL A 82 10.52 3.76 23.40
C VAL A 82 9.67 4.49 24.42
N GLU A 83 8.47 4.85 24.01
CA GLU A 83 7.45 5.46 24.85
C GLU A 83 6.80 4.39 25.76
N VAL A 84 6.65 4.71 27.04
CA VAL A 84 6.02 3.82 28.02
C VAL A 84 4.50 3.94 27.94
N THR A 85 3.88 3.04 27.19
CA THR A 85 2.42 2.93 27.01
C THR A 85 1.94 1.49 27.10
N LEU A 86 0.64 1.27 26.85
CA LEU A 86 0.10 -0.07 26.62
C LEU A 86 0.64 -0.66 25.31
N SER A 87 0.82 -1.98 25.26
CA SER A 87 1.22 -2.72 24.06
C SER A 87 0.14 -2.69 22.97
N LYS A 88 -1.13 -2.50 23.34
CA LYS A 88 -2.27 -2.39 22.41
C LYS A 88 -2.05 -1.34 21.30
N VAL A 89 -1.28 -0.29 21.56
CA VAL A 89 -0.96 0.75 20.57
C VAL A 89 -0.22 0.19 19.34
N ARG A 90 0.45 -0.96 19.47
CA ARG A 90 1.13 -1.67 18.38
C ARG A 90 0.20 -2.20 17.30
N ARG A 91 -1.10 -2.24 17.58
CA ARG A 91 -2.15 -2.56 16.60
C ARG A 91 -2.66 -1.33 15.84
N GLU A 92 -2.39 -0.13 16.35
CA GLU A 92 -2.94 1.13 15.85
C GLU A 92 -1.88 2.01 15.17
N ARG A 93 -0.63 2.00 15.66
CA ARG A 93 0.45 2.85 15.14
C ARG A 93 0.96 2.39 13.77
N ILE A 94 1.05 3.32 12.83
CA ILE A 94 1.51 3.10 11.45
C ILE A 94 2.95 3.61 11.32
N GLY A 95 3.78 2.89 10.56
CA GLY A 95 5.11 3.33 10.13
C GLY A 95 5.08 3.83 8.69
N HIS A 96 6.17 4.39 8.18
CA HIS A 96 6.29 4.68 6.74
C HIS A 96 7.66 4.30 6.21
N ILE A 97 7.77 4.15 4.89
CA ILE A 97 9.02 3.96 4.15
C ILE A 97 9.12 5.12 3.17
N GLU A 98 10.20 5.89 3.25
CA GLU A 98 10.51 6.93 2.27
C GLU A 98 11.20 6.30 1.06
N LEU A 99 10.55 6.36 -0.11
CA LEU A 99 11.09 5.79 -1.33
C LEU A 99 12.20 6.67 -1.92
N ALA A 100 13.23 6.04 -2.46
CA ALA A 100 14.34 6.73 -3.11
C ALA A 100 13.97 7.28 -4.50
N ALA A 101 13.00 6.64 -5.15
CA ALA A 101 12.38 7.10 -6.38
C ALA A 101 10.86 6.89 -6.27
N PRO A 102 10.04 7.78 -6.82
CA PRO A 102 8.59 7.62 -6.81
C PRO A 102 8.18 6.33 -7.53
N CYS A 103 7.12 5.70 -7.05
CA CYS A 103 6.55 4.50 -7.66
C CYS A 103 5.07 4.71 -7.97
N SER A 104 4.63 4.22 -9.13
CA SER A 104 3.21 4.25 -9.48
C SER A 104 2.41 3.29 -8.61
N HIS A 105 1.20 3.67 -8.20
CA HIS A 105 0.32 2.76 -7.50
C HIS A 105 -0.38 1.82 -8.50
N VAL A 106 -0.15 0.51 -8.37
CA VAL A 106 -0.63 -0.53 -9.32
C VAL A 106 -2.15 -0.46 -9.59
N TRP A 107 -2.98 -0.14 -8.59
CA TRP A 107 -4.43 0.02 -8.81
C TRP A 107 -4.79 1.15 -9.78
N PHE A 108 -4.14 2.32 -9.74
CA PHE A 108 -4.51 3.43 -10.64
C PHE A 108 -3.96 3.23 -12.06
N PHE A 109 -2.89 2.44 -12.18
CA PHE A 109 -2.26 2.09 -13.44
C PHE A 109 -2.92 0.88 -14.13
N LYS A 110 -3.06 -0.27 -13.46
CA LYS A 110 -3.56 -1.54 -14.03
C LYS A 110 -5.04 -1.85 -13.76
N ALA A 111 -5.77 -1.03 -13.00
CA ALA A 111 -7.23 -1.20 -12.97
C ALA A 111 -7.83 -0.86 -14.33
N MET A 112 -8.87 -1.60 -14.72
CA MET A 112 -9.62 -1.33 -15.94
C MET A 112 -10.90 -0.59 -15.57
N PRO A 113 -11.13 0.64 -16.07
CA PRO A 113 -10.22 1.45 -16.89
C PRO A 113 -9.10 2.11 -16.07
N SER A 114 -7.93 2.28 -16.69
CA SER A 114 -6.75 2.88 -16.03
C SER A 114 -6.96 4.38 -15.85
N ARG A 115 -6.84 4.85 -14.60
CA ARG A 115 -7.11 6.26 -14.28
C ARG A 115 -6.01 7.18 -14.79
N ILE A 116 -4.76 6.76 -14.64
CA ILE A 116 -3.58 7.49 -15.13
C ILE A 116 -3.62 7.59 -16.66
N ALA A 117 -3.86 6.47 -17.35
CA ALA A 117 -3.93 6.44 -18.82
C ALA A 117 -5.04 7.34 -19.37
N LEU A 118 -6.23 7.33 -18.73
CA LEU A 118 -7.35 8.19 -19.13
C LEU A 118 -7.02 9.68 -18.97
N ILE A 119 -6.43 10.08 -17.84
CA ILE A 119 -6.08 11.49 -17.59
C ILE A 119 -5.05 11.98 -18.61
N LEU A 120 -3.99 11.19 -18.82
CA LEU A 120 -2.91 11.52 -19.75
C LEU A 120 -3.29 11.38 -21.22
N ASN A 121 -4.38 10.68 -21.54
CA ASN A 121 -4.80 10.28 -22.88
C ASN A 121 -3.77 9.40 -23.62
N MET A 122 -3.08 8.54 -22.87
CA MET A 122 -2.08 7.60 -23.40
C MET A 122 -2.64 6.17 -23.42
N GLY A 123 -2.09 5.32 -24.27
CA GLY A 123 -2.38 3.89 -24.25
C GLY A 123 -1.87 3.23 -22.97
N LEU A 124 -2.51 2.13 -22.54
CA LEU A 124 -2.03 1.38 -21.36
C LEU A 124 -0.64 0.79 -21.57
N ARG A 125 -0.37 0.28 -22.79
CA ARG A 125 0.93 -0.28 -23.17
C ARG A 125 2.03 0.78 -23.22
N GLU A 126 1.70 1.96 -23.75
CA GLU A 126 2.58 3.13 -23.77
C GLU A 126 2.99 3.55 -22.35
N LEU A 127 2.00 3.66 -21.46
CA LEU A 127 2.24 3.98 -20.06
C LEU A 127 3.09 2.90 -19.35
N GLU A 128 2.86 1.63 -19.67
CA GLU A 128 3.64 0.50 -19.14
C GLU A 128 5.12 0.61 -19.52
N LYS A 129 5.41 0.86 -20.80
CA LYS A 129 6.79 1.02 -21.29
C LYS A 129 7.53 2.16 -20.58
N VAL A 130 6.86 3.28 -20.31
CA VAL A 130 7.46 4.40 -19.56
C VAL A 130 7.71 4.02 -18.11
N LEU A 131 6.72 3.42 -17.43
CA LEU A 131 6.81 3.09 -15.99
C LEU A 131 7.87 2.03 -15.68
N TYR A 132 8.06 1.04 -16.56
CA TYR A 132 9.07 -0.02 -16.39
C TYR A 132 10.41 0.27 -17.08
N TYR A 133 10.68 1.54 -17.39
CA TYR A 133 11.96 2.04 -17.89
C TYR A 133 12.40 1.45 -19.25
N GLU A 134 11.46 1.23 -20.17
CA GLU A 134 11.75 0.79 -21.55
C GLU A 134 11.88 1.96 -22.54
N GLU A 135 10.98 2.95 -22.46
CA GLU A 135 10.93 4.11 -23.38
C GLU A 135 10.81 5.42 -22.60
N TYR A 136 11.38 6.51 -23.13
CA TYR A 136 11.24 7.85 -22.57
C TYR A 136 9.94 8.49 -23.05
N VAL A 137 9.42 9.41 -22.26
CA VAL A 137 8.31 10.28 -22.65
C VAL A 137 8.76 11.73 -22.68
N VAL A 138 8.41 12.44 -23.76
CA VAL A 138 8.68 13.87 -23.89
C VAL A 138 7.73 14.65 -22.98
N ILE A 139 8.29 15.40 -22.02
CA ILE A 139 7.55 16.27 -21.11
C ILE A 139 7.43 17.66 -21.73
N ASP A 140 8.57 18.20 -22.16
CA ASP A 140 8.64 19.48 -22.84
C ASP A 140 9.38 19.33 -24.17
N PRO A 141 8.71 19.52 -25.31
CA PRO A 141 9.36 19.43 -26.62
C PRO A 141 10.29 20.62 -26.93
N GLY A 142 10.16 21.76 -26.23
CA GLY A 142 10.91 22.98 -26.54
C GLY A 142 10.88 23.35 -28.02
N ASP A 143 12.04 23.64 -28.61
CA ASP A 143 12.19 24.03 -30.02
C ASP A 143 12.31 22.84 -31.00
N THR A 144 12.13 21.61 -30.52
CA THR A 144 12.30 20.41 -31.34
C THR A 144 11.01 20.05 -32.07
N PRO A 145 11.06 19.29 -33.18
CA PRO A 145 9.86 18.84 -33.89
C PRO A 145 9.05 17.77 -33.13
N LEU A 146 9.48 17.40 -31.91
CA LEU A 146 8.85 16.38 -31.09
C LEU A 146 7.51 16.86 -30.53
N LYS A 147 6.59 15.91 -30.28
CA LYS A 147 5.33 16.22 -29.62
C LYS A 147 5.40 15.88 -28.14
N LYS A 148 4.70 16.68 -27.32
CA LYS A 148 4.49 16.36 -25.90
C LYS A 148 3.78 15.01 -25.77
N LYS A 149 4.24 14.17 -24.83
CA LYS A 149 3.81 12.77 -24.62
C LYS A 149 4.19 11.79 -25.74
N GLU A 150 5.02 12.19 -26.68
CA GLU A 150 5.61 11.25 -27.64
C GLU A 150 6.60 10.31 -26.93
N LEU A 151 6.61 9.05 -27.35
CA LEU A 151 7.51 8.04 -26.82
C LEU A 151 8.78 7.93 -27.67
N LEU A 152 9.92 7.94 -27.00
CA LEU A 152 11.23 7.82 -27.61
C LEU A 152 11.91 6.54 -27.12
N THR A 153 12.34 5.70 -28.06
CA THR A 153 13.26 4.60 -27.77
C THR A 153 14.64 5.15 -27.40
N GLU A 154 15.46 4.37 -26.69
CA GLU A 154 16.82 4.81 -26.29
C GLU A 154 17.65 5.31 -27.49
N GLU A 155 17.59 4.60 -28.62
CA GLU A 155 18.30 4.98 -29.84
C GLU A 155 17.81 6.31 -30.42
N LYS A 156 16.48 6.52 -30.46
CA LYS A 156 15.89 7.77 -30.95
C LYS A 156 16.23 8.92 -30.01
N TYR A 157 16.10 8.70 -28.70
CA TYR A 157 16.46 9.69 -27.69
C TYR A 157 17.91 10.14 -27.85
N ARG A 158 18.85 9.20 -28.01
CA ARG A 158 20.26 9.50 -28.22
C ARG A 158 20.50 10.31 -29.50
N LYS A 159 19.89 9.92 -30.62
CA LYS A 159 19.98 10.67 -31.89
C LYS A 159 19.44 12.10 -31.76
N THR A 160 18.26 12.26 -31.15
CA THR A 160 17.66 13.59 -30.97
C THR A 160 18.48 14.47 -30.03
N VAL A 161 19.11 13.88 -29.00
CA VAL A 161 20.04 14.60 -28.12
C VAL A 161 21.30 15.05 -28.87
N GLU A 162 21.85 14.19 -29.74
CA GLU A 162 23.01 14.49 -30.60
C GLU A 162 22.68 15.60 -31.63
N GLU A 163 21.50 15.54 -32.26
CA GLU A 163 21.04 16.51 -33.26
C GLU A 163 20.64 17.87 -32.67
N CYS A 164 19.97 17.88 -31.52
CA CYS A 164 19.41 19.11 -30.92
C CYS A 164 20.31 19.76 -29.86
N GLY A 165 21.47 19.16 -29.56
CA GLY A 165 22.45 19.70 -28.64
C GLY A 165 21.94 19.78 -27.20
N GLY A 166 21.64 18.64 -26.58
CA GLY A 166 21.57 18.40 -25.11
C GLY A 166 20.55 19.17 -24.25
N ALA A 167 20.13 20.38 -24.62
CA ALA A 167 19.45 21.32 -23.73
C ALA A 167 18.10 21.85 -24.28
N LYS A 168 17.68 21.44 -25.49
CA LYS A 168 16.49 22.02 -26.14
C LYS A 168 15.16 21.34 -25.81
N PHE A 169 15.17 20.13 -25.26
CA PHE A 169 13.94 19.41 -24.91
C PHE A 169 14.13 18.57 -23.64
N LYS A 170 13.04 18.34 -22.91
CA LYS A 170 13.01 17.55 -21.68
C LYS A 170 12.23 16.26 -21.90
N ALA A 171 12.94 15.13 -21.90
CA ALA A 171 12.34 13.81 -21.86
C ALA A 171 12.81 13.06 -20.62
N LEU A 172 11.87 12.43 -19.91
CA LEU A 172 12.15 11.63 -18.72
C LEU A 172 11.57 10.23 -18.88
N ILE A 173 11.93 9.35 -17.97
CA ILE A 173 11.51 7.95 -17.94
C ILE A 173 11.06 7.55 -16.53
N GLY A 174 10.22 6.52 -16.43
CA GLY A 174 9.74 5.99 -15.16
C GLY A 174 8.57 6.76 -14.56
N ALA A 175 8.27 6.44 -13.30
CA ALA A 175 7.19 7.07 -12.55
C ALA A 175 7.43 8.57 -12.28
N GLU A 176 8.68 9.03 -12.27
CA GLU A 176 9.04 10.45 -12.18
C GLU A 176 8.46 11.24 -13.35
N ALA A 177 8.62 10.72 -14.57
CA ALA A 177 8.10 11.34 -15.78
C ALA A 177 6.57 11.44 -15.77
N ILE A 178 5.90 10.35 -15.37
CA ILE A 178 4.44 10.32 -15.25
C ILE A 178 3.95 11.28 -14.18
N LYS A 179 4.66 11.40 -13.05
CA LYS A 179 4.32 12.35 -11.98
C LYS A 179 4.41 13.79 -12.47
N GLU A 180 5.47 14.13 -13.21
CA GLU A 180 5.64 15.47 -13.78
C GLU A 180 4.54 15.80 -14.80
N LEU A 181 4.25 14.87 -15.72
CA LEU A 181 3.14 15.02 -16.66
C LEU A 181 1.79 15.20 -15.96
N LEU A 182 1.54 14.50 -14.85
CA LEU A 182 0.29 14.63 -14.09
C LEU A 182 0.20 15.98 -13.37
N LYS A 183 1.34 16.55 -12.93
CA LYS A 183 1.42 17.82 -12.21
C LYS A 183 1.16 19.03 -13.13
N GLU A 184 1.54 18.93 -14.40
CA GLU A 184 1.35 19.99 -15.39
C GLU A 184 -0.07 20.07 -15.97
N ILE A 185 -0.93 19.09 -15.68
CA ILE A 185 -2.29 19.07 -16.24
C ILE A 185 -3.18 20.04 -15.48
N ASP A 186 -3.67 21.06 -16.18
CA ASP A 186 -4.81 21.84 -15.72
C ASP A 186 -6.11 21.07 -15.99
N LEU A 187 -6.71 20.59 -14.91
CA LEU A 187 -7.98 19.85 -14.94
C LEU A 187 -9.14 20.69 -15.44
N ALA A 188 -9.18 21.99 -15.13
CA ALA A 188 -10.26 22.88 -15.51
C ALA A 188 -10.22 23.17 -17.02
N GLN A 189 -9.04 23.51 -17.53
CA GLN A 189 -8.85 23.73 -18.97
C GLN A 189 -9.16 22.45 -19.76
N THR A 190 -8.60 21.31 -19.35
CA THR A 190 -8.83 20.03 -20.03
C THR A 190 -10.31 19.65 -20.04
N ALA A 191 -11.07 19.97 -18.97
CA ALA A 191 -12.51 19.71 -18.93
C ALA A 191 -13.30 20.54 -19.95
N VAL A 192 -12.91 21.81 -20.17
CA VAL A 192 -13.53 22.69 -21.17
C VAL A 192 -13.25 22.18 -22.59
N GLU A 193 -11.98 21.84 -22.87
CA GLU A 193 -11.55 21.28 -24.16
C GLU A 193 -12.32 20.00 -24.49
N LEU A 194 -12.41 19.06 -23.53
CA LEU A 194 -13.14 17.81 -23.73
C LEU A 194 -14.65 18.00 -23.94
N LYS A 195 -15.25 19.03 -23.33
CA LYS A 195 -16.66 19.37 -23.56
C LYS A 195 -16.88 19.93 -24.97
N ALA A 196 -15.93 20.70 -25.50
CA ALA A 196 -15.96 21.17 -26.89
C ALA A 196 -15.79 20.00 -27.86
N GLU A 197 -14.76 19.16 -27.67
CA GLU A 197 -14.52 17.96 -28.50
C GLU A 197 -15.75 17.03 -28.53
N LEU A 198 -16.44 16.87 -27.39
CA LEU A 198 -17.63 16.03 -27.31
C LEU A 198 -18.79 16.53 -28.19
N ARG A 199 -18.91 17.85 -28.40
CA ARG A 199 -19.96 18.45 -29.24
C ARG A 199 -19.67 18.25 -30.73
N GLU A 200 -18.41 18.34 -31.13
CA GLU A 200 -17.99 18.24 -32.53
C GLU A 200 -17.86 16.80 -33.01
N GLN A 201 -17.48 15.87 -32.12
CA GLN A 201 -17.27 14.48 -32.50
C GLN A 201 -18.58 13.81 -32.95
N LYS A 202 -18.56 13.19 -34.13
CA LYS A 202 -19.72 12.45 -34.68
C LYS A 202 -19.66 10.96 -34.36
N ALA A 203 -18.46 10.39 -34.22
CA ALA A 203 -18.26 8.97 -33.99
C ALA A 203 -18.63 8.55 -32.55
N GLU A 204 -19.54 7.58 -32.42
CA GLU A 204 -20.06 7.11 -31.13
C GLU A 204 -18.96 6.50 -30.22
N GLN A 205 -18.00 5.77 -30.80
CA GLN A 205 -16.88 5.22 -30.04
C GLN A 205 -15.96 6.31 -29.46
N ALA A 206 -15.69 7.37 -30.23
CA ALA A 206 -14.88 8.51 -29.79
C ALA A 206 -15.61 9.28 -28.67
N LYS A 207 -16.92 9.53 -28.83
CA LYS A 207 -17.76 10.12 -27.78
C LYS A 207 -17.68 9.34 -26.46
N ARG A 208 -17.80 8.01 -26.50
CA ARG A 208 -17.69 7.16 -25.31
C ARG A 208 -16.32 7.26 -24.62
N ARG A 209 -15.24 7.37 -25.38
CA ARG A 209 -13.88 7.56 -24.83
C ARG A 209 -13.75 8.92 -24.15
N ILE A 210 -14.21 9.99 -24.80
CA ILE A 210 -14.19 11.36 -24.27
C ILE A 210 -15.04 11.43 -22.99
N LEU A 211 -16.25 10.87 -22.99
CA LEU A 211 -17.13 10.82 -21.81
C LEU A 211 -16.48 10.12 -20.61
N LYS A 212 -15.79 8.99 -20.84
CA LYS A 212 -15.08 8.27 -19.76
C LYS A 212 -13.95 9.12 -19.19
N ARG A 213 -13.20 9.84 -20.03
CA ARG A 213 -12.12 10.75 -19.62
C ARG A 213 -12.67 11.95 -18.86
N LEU A 214 -13.68 12.62 -19.40
CA LEU A 214 -14.34 13.77 -18.79
C LEU A 214 -14.89 13.43 -17.39
N ARG A 215 -15.54 12.26 -17.24
CA ARG A 215 -16.05 11.79 -15.93
C ARG A 215 -14.95 11.70 -14.87
N VAL A 216 -13.76 11.20 -15.24
CA VAL A 216 -12.64 11.11 -14.30
C VAL A 216 -12.15 12.51 -13.93
N ILE A 217 -11.96 13.40 -14.89
CA ILE A 217 -11.49 14.77 -14.64
C ILE A 217 -12.47 15.54 -13.77
N GLU A 218 -13.77 15.51 -14.07
CA GLU A 218 -14.79 16.13 -13.23
C GLU A 218 -14.84 15.53 -11.82
N SER A 219 -14.55 14.23 -11.66
CA SER A 219 -14.46 13.61 -10.33
C SER A 219 -13.25 14.12 -9.55
N PHE A 220 -12.11 14.35 -10.22
CA PHE A 220 -10.95 14.97 -9.58
C PHE A 220 -11.23 16.43 -9.20
N MET A 221 -11.85 17.21 -10.09
CA MET A 221 -12.22 18.62 -9.82
C MET A 221 -13.21 18.76 -8.65
N LYS A 222 -14.18 17.85 -8.53
CA LYS A 222 -15.12 17.83 -7.40
C LYS A 222 -14.47 17.37 -6.09
N SER A 223 -13.35 16.66 -6.19
CA SER A 223 -12.61 16.17 -5.03
C SER A 223 -11.48 17.12 -4.65
N THR A 224 -10.98 17.02 -3.41
CA THR A 224 -9.75 17.73 -3.00
C THR A 224 -8.48 17.00 -3.43
N ASN A 225 -8.60 15.95 -4.27
CA ASN A 225 -7.47 15.11 -4.63
C ASN A 225 -6.70 15.70 -5.80
N LYS A 226 -5.38 15.58 -5.77
CA LYS A 226 -4.53 15.93 -6.90
C LYS A 226 -4.15 14.69 -7.72
N PRO A 227 -4.08 14.76 -9.06
CA PRO A 227 -3.76 13.61 -9.91
C PRO A 227 -2.38 12.99 -9.60
N GLU A 228 -1.39 13.79 -9.24
CA GLU A 228 -0.04 13.33 -8.93
C GLU A 228 0.04 12.41 -7.71
N TRP A 229 -0.97 12.42 -6.81
CA TRP A 229 -1.02 11.52 -5.65
C TRP A 229 -1.25 10.05 -6.02
N MET A 230 -1.56 9.75 -7.29
CA MET A 230 -1.56 8.37 -7.78
C MET A 230 -0.15 7.78 -7.90
N ILE A 231 0.87 8.63 -7.88
CA ILE A 231 2.28 8.25 -7.79
C ILE A 231 2.73 8.44 -6.34
N MET A 232 3.24 7.39 -5.73
CA MET A 232 3.62 7.36 -4.31
C MET A 232 5.10 7.71 -4.15
N ASP A 233 5.38 8.67 -3.28
CA ASP A 233 6.73 8.94 -2.76
C ASP A 233 6.98 8.18 -1.43
N VAL A 234 5.90 7.89 -0.71
CA VAL A 234 5.93 7.33 0.63
C VAL A 234 4.95 6.16 0.72
N ILE A 235 5.40 5.05 1.31
CA ILE A 235 4.55 3.87 1.53
C ILE A 235 4.27 3.71 3.02
N PRO A 236 3.00 3.62 3.44
CA PRO A 236 2.66 3.29 4.83
C PRO A 236 2.96 1.81 5.13
N VAL A 237 3.49 1.57 6.34
CA VAL A 237 3.75 0.24 6.88
C VAL A 237 2.69 -0.09 7.91
N ILE A 238 1.95 -1.17 7.65
CA ILE A 238 0.88 -1.65 8.53
C ILE A 238 1.44 -2.01 9.93
N PRO A 239 0.68 -1.77 11.00
CA PRO A 239 1.06 -2.12 12.37
C PRO A 239 1.50 -3.59 12.51
N PRO A 240 2.55 -3.90 13.31
CA PRO A 240 3.13 -5.23 13.43
C PRO A 240 2.15 -6.30 13.93
N ASP A 241 1.20 -5.95 14.80
CA ASP A 241 0.23 -6.91 15.33
C ASP A 241 -0.80 -7.38 14.29
N LEU A 242 -0.93 -6.67 13.17
CA LEU A 242 -1.72 -7.11 12.02
C LEU A 242 -0.94 -8.02 11.06
N ARG A 243 0.38 -8.13 11.26
CA ARG A 243 1.31 -8.97 10.50
C ARG A 243 2.27 -9.73 11.45
N PRO A 244 1.73 -10.53 12.39
CA PRO A 244 2.49 -11.06 13.51
C PRO A 244 3.59 -12.03 13.06
N LEU A 245 4.58 -12.18 13.94
CA LEU A 245 5.63 -13.19 13.87
C LEU A 245 5.50 -14.03 15.13
N ILE A 246 5.00 -15.25 14.98
CA ILE A 246 4.61 -16.11 16.10
C ILE A 246 5.66 -17.22 16.24
N PRO A 247 6.31 -17.37 17.40
CA PRO A 247 7.17 -18.52 17.65
C PRO A 247 6.33 -19.80 17.67
N LEU A 248 6.82 -20.83 16.98
CA LEU A 248 6.31 -22.20 17.00
C LEU A 248 7.25 -23.08 17.83
N GLU A 249 6.77 -24.26 18.19
CA GLU A 249 7.59 -25.30 18.82
C GLU A 249 8.79 -25.66 17.92
N GLY A 250 9.94 -25.92 18.54
CA GLY A 250 11.19 -26.22 17.83
C GLY A 250 11.94 -25.01 17.27
N GLY A 251 11.70 -23.80 17.81
CA GLY A 251 12.47 -22.59 17.47
C GLY A 251 12.17 -22.01 16.08
N ARG A 252 11.10 -22.50 15.43
CA ARG A 252 10.62 -21.97 14.14
C ARG A 252 9.72 -20.76 14.36
N PHE A 253 9.57 -19.92 13.35
CA PHE A 253 8.66 -18.78 13.38
C PHE A 253 7.66 -18.87 12.24
N ALA A 254 6.37 -18.71 12.57
CA ALA A 254 5.34 -18.45 11.60
C ALA A 254 5.34 -16.95 11.26
N THR A 255 5.62 -16.62 10.01
CA THR A 255 5.70 -15.25 9.53
C THR A 255 4.54 -14.94 8.58
N SER A 256 3.97 -13.73 8.69
CA SER A 256 3.03 -13.24 7.68
C SER A 256 3.74 -12.93 6.36
N ASP A 257 3.14 -13.33 5.23
CA ASP A 257 3.63 -13.06 3.87
C ASP A 257 3.93 -11.56 3.64
N LEU A 258 3.16 -10.66 4.27
CA LEU A 258 3.38 -9.22 4.17
C LEU A 258 4.78 -8.79 4.65
N ASN A 259 5.32 -9.46 5.67
CA ASN A 259 6.65 -9.12 6.18
C ASN A 259 7.71 -9.39 5.10
N ASP A 260 7.57 -10.46 4.32
CA ASP A 260 8.50 -10.76 3.23
C ASP A 260 8.37 -9.76 2.07
N LEU A 261 7.13 -9.31 1.77
CA LEU A 261 6.89 -8.28 0.77
C LEU A 261 7.48 -6.93 1.20
N TYR A 262 7.27 -6.50 2.45
CA TYR A 262 7.89 -5.28 2.97
C TYR A 262 9.42 -5.37 2.98
N ARG A 263 9.99 -6.52 3.36
CA ARG A 263 11.45 -6.74 3.31
C ARG A 263 12.00 -6.58 1.90
N ARG A 264 11.32 -7.09 0.88
CA ARG A 264 11.71 -6.90 -0.52
C ARG A 264 11.74 -5.43 -0.90
N VAL A 265 10.69 -4.67 -0.58
CA VAL A 265 10.62 -3.23 -0.86
C VAL A 265 11.76 -2.48 -0.16
N ILE A 266 11.96 -2.69 1.14
CA ILE A 266 13.00 -2.00 1.92
C ILE A 266 14.40 -2.33 1.37
N ASN A 267 14.67 -3.60 1.06
CA ASN A 267 15.96 -4.02 0.50
C ASN A 267 16.26 -3.35 -0.84
N ARG A 268 15.27 -3.31 -1.74
CA ARG A 268 15.41 -2.64 -3.05
C ARG A 268 15.58 -1.13 -2.89
N ASN A 269 14.81 -0.53 -2.00
CA ASN A 269 14.88 0.89 -1.72
C ASN A 269 16.26 1.29 -1.16
N ASN A 270 16.77 0.57 -0.17
CA ASN A 270 18.08 0.83 0.43
C ASN A 270 19.23 0.60 -0.57
N ARG A 271 19.11 -0.43 -1.41
CA ARG A 271 20.06 -0.68 -2.49
C ARG A 271 20.06 0.46 -3.50
N LEU A 272 18.89 0.96 -3.90
CA LEU A 272 18.77 2.12 -4.78
C LEU A 272 19.37 3.40 -4.15
N LYS A 273 19.09 3.69 -2.87
CA LYS A 273 19.71 4.83 -2.15
C LYS A 273 21.23 4.75 -2.22
N LYS A 274 21.80 3.59 -1.91
CA LYS A 274 23.25 3.37 -1.96
C LYS A 274 23.83 3.53 -3.38
N LEU A 275 23.13 3.06 -4.41
CA LEU A 275 23.56 3.22 -5.81
C LEU A 275 23.55 4.69 -6.25
N LEU A 276 22.57 5.47 -5.81
CA LEU A 276 22.50 6.91 -6.07
C LEU A 276 23.62 7.68 -5.36
N GLU A 277 23.91 7.34 -4.10
CA GLU A 277 25.02 7.93 -3.33
C GLU A 277 26.38 7.67 -4.00
N LEU A 278 26.58 6.47 -4.53
CA LEU A 278 27.80 6.08 -5.24
C LEU A 278 27.87 6.58 -6.69
N LYS A 279 26.84 7.32 -7.16
CA LYS A 279 26.71 7.76 -8.56
C LYS A 279 26.94 6.62 -9.56
N ALA A 280 26.32 5.47 -9.30
CA ALA A 280 26.42 4.31 -10.17
C ALA A 280 25.87 4.62 -11.58
N PRO A 281 26.35 3.90 -12.63
CA PRO A 281 25.87 4.11 -14.00
C PRO A 281 24.34 4.00 -14.15
N ASP A 282 23.77 4.82 -15.05
CA ASP A 282 22.32 4.95 -15.24
C ASP A 282 21.62 3.63 -15.55
N ILE A 283 22.26 2.71 -16.27
CA ILE A 283 21.70 1.39 -16.60
C ILE A 283 21.38 0.60 -15.32
N ILE A 284 22.30 0.63 -14.35
CA ILE A 284 22.14 -0.08 -13.07
C ILE A 284 21.06 0.60 -12.23
N VAL A 285 21.06 1.93 -12.20
CA VAL A 285 20.07 2.73 -11.47
C VAL A 285 18.66 2.48 -12.04
N ARG A 286 18.48 2.51 -13.36
CA ARG A 286 17.19 2.23 -14.03
C ARG A 286 16.69 0.83 -13.72
N ASN A 287 17.58 -0.17 -13.79
CA ASN A 287 17.19 -1.53 -13.42
C ASN A 287 16.75 -1.61 -11.95
N GLU A 288 17.45 -0.98 -11.02
CA GLU A 288 17.03 -0.99 -9.61
C GLU A 288 15.74 -0.20 -9.37
N LYS A 289 15.51 0.92 -10.07
CA LYS A 289 14.23 1.65 -10.05
C LYS A 289 13.08 0.78 -10.58
N ARG A 290 13.29 0.01 -11.65
CA ARG A 290 12.32 -0.98 -12.17
C ARG A 290 12.03 -2.07 -11.13
N MET A 291 13.07 -2.65 -10.53
CA MET A 291 12.90 -3.68 -9.50
C MET A 291 12.19 -3.15 -8.25
N LEU A 292 12.39 -1.87 -7.91
CA LEU A 292 11.65 -1.23 -6.82
C LEU A 292 10.16 -1.09 -7.18
N GLN A 293 9.83 -0.63 -8.39
CA GLN A 293 8.46 -0.55 -8.87
C GLN A 293 7.76 -1.93 -8.82
N GLU A 294 8.41 -2.98 -9.33
CA GLU A 294 7.87 -4.34 -9.26
C GLU A 294 7.66 -4.81 -7.81
N ALA A 295 8.59 -4.52 -6.90
CA ALA A 295 8.45 -4.89 -5.48
C ALA A 295 7.25 -4.18 -4.82
N VAL A 296 7.02 -2.91 -5.16
CA VAL A 296 5.85 -2.14 -4.71
C VAL A 296 4.56 -2.69 -5.30
N ASP A 297 4.54 -3.03 -6.59
CA ASP A 297 3.38 -3.64 -7.25
C ASP A 297 2.97 -4.95 -6.55
N VAL A 298 3.95 -5.82 -6.25
CA VAL A 298 3.73 -7.10 -5.57
C VAL A 298 3.21 -6.90 -4.14
N LEU A 299 3.68 -5.87 -3.42
CA LEU A 299 3.19 -5.55 -2.08
C LEU A 299 1.68 -5.23 -2.09
N PHE A 300 1.24 -4.43 -3.05
CA PHE A 300 -0.16 -4.01 -3.15
C PHE A 300 -1.06 -5.07 -3.77
N ASP A 301 -0.68 -5.66 -4.91
CA ASP A 301 -1.50 -6.65 -5.64
C ASP A 301 -0.59 -7.65 -6.41
N ASN A 302 -0.22 -8.75 -5.74
CA ASN A 302 0.69 -9.76 -6.28
C ASN A 302 0.06 -10.51 -7.47
N GLY A 303 0.79 -10.59 -8.59
CA GLY A 303 0.34 -11.27 -9.82
C GLY A 303 -0.49 -10.40 -10.77
N ARG A 304 -0.70 -9.11 -10.45
CA ARG A 304 -1.34 -8.17 -11.38
C ARG A 304 -0.41 -7.70 -12.49
N HIS A 305 0.88 -7.61 -12.18
CA HIS A 305 1.93 -7.37 -13.15
C HIS A 305 2.85 -8.59 -13.18
N GLY A 306 2.85 -9.30 -14.32
CA GLY A 306 3.66 -10.50 -14.51
C GLY A 306 3.25 -11.69 -13.63
N ARG A 307 4.22 -12.59 -13.40
CA ARG A 307 4.02 -13.82 -12.62
C ARG A 307 4.02 -13.51 -11.13
N ALA A 308 3.08 -14.11 -10.40
CA ALA A 308 3.01 -13.96 -8.95
C ALA A 308 4.32 -14.43 -8.28
N VAL A 309 4.80 -13.63 -7.34
CA VAL A 309 5.97 -13.96 -6.54
C VAL A 309 5.60 -15.07 -5.57
N LEU A 310 6.41 -16.13 -5.58
CA LEU A 310 6.21 -17.32 -4.76
C LEU A 310 7.02 -17.24 -3.46
N GLY A 311 6.46 -17.79 -2.39
CA GLY A 311 7.13 -18.01 -1.12
C GLY A 311 7.85 -19.36 -1.05
N PRO A 312 8.43 -19.71 0.12
CA PRO A 312 9.22 -20.94 0.31
C PRO A 312 8.49 -22.25 -0.03
N ALA A 313 7.16 -22.27 0.10
CA ALA A 313 6.32 -23.42 -0.21
C ALA A 313 5.77 -23.41 -1.66
N ASN A 314 6.41 -22.69 -2.59
CA ASN A 314 5.96 -22.46 -3.97
C ASN A 314 4.51 -21.93 -4.12
N ARG A 315 3.90 -21.46 -3.03
CA ARG A 315 2.61 -20.77 -3.05
C ARG A 315 2.82 -19.27 -3.31
N PRO A 316 1.91 -18.60 -4.02
CA PRO A 316 1.97 -17.15 -4.18
C PRO A 316 1.83 -16.48 -2.81
N LEU A 317 2.65 -15.46 -2.57
CA LEU A 317 2.56 -14.63 -1.37
C LEU A 317 1.27 -13.80 -1.39
N LYS A 318 0.56 -13.73 -0.27
CA LYS A 318 -0.66 -12.91 -0.14
C LYS A 318 -0.29 -11.43 -0.03
N SER A 319 -0.79 -10.61 -0.96
CA SER A 319 -0.63 -9.15 -0.97
C SER A 319 -1.66 -8.42 -0.10
N LEU A 320 -1.52 -7.10 0.03
CA LEU A 320 -2.50 -6.25 0.74
C LEU A 320 -3.92 -6.37 0.14
N SER A 321 -4.03 -6.38 -1.19
CA SER A 321 -5.31 -6.60 -1.88
C SER A 321 -5.90 -7.98 -1.55
N ASP A 322 -5.09 -9.04 -1.55
CA ASP A 322 -5.55 -10.41 -1.30
C ASP A 322 -6.08 -10.62 0.12
N MET A 323 -5.57 -9.86 1.09
CA MET A 323 -6.10 -9.90 2.46
C MET A 323 -7.53 -9.33 2.54
N LEU A 324 -7.89 -8.38 1.67
CA LEU A 324 -9.20 -7.75 1.68
C LEU A 324 -10.22 -8.51 0.82
N LYS A 325 -9.81 -8.96 -0.38
CA LYS A 325 -10.70 -9.55 -1.39
C LYS A 325 -10.85 -11.08 -1.22
N GLY A 326 -11.88 -11.64 -1.85
CA GLY A 326 -12.10 -13.09 -1.92
C GLY A 326 -12.87 -13.69 -0.74
N LYS A 327 -13.09 -15.01 -0.79
CA LYS A 327 -13.86 -15.76 0.23
C LYS A 327 -13.14 -15.80 1.59
N GLN A 328 -11.81 -15.92 1.57
CA GLN A 328 -10.94 -15.84 2.75
C GLN A 328 -10.51 -14.40 3.07
N GLY A 329 -11.05 -13.40 2.37
CA GLY A 329 -10.75 -11.99 2.61
C GLY A 329 -11.48 -11.45 3.83
N ARG A 330 -10.98 -10.33 4.38
CA ARG A 330 -11.52 -9.71 5.60
C ARG A 330 -13.03 -9.44 5.56
N PHE A 331 -13.55 -8.93 4.44
CA PHE A 331 -14.97 -8.57 4.33
C PHE A 331 -15.89 -9.78 4.50
N ARG A 332 -15.64 -10.88 3.79
CA ARG A 332 -16.51 -12.06 3.83
C ARG A 332 -16.23 -12.94 5.05
N GLN A 333 -14.96 -13.19 5.35
CA GLN A 333 -14.59 -14.15 6.38
C GLN A 333 -14.71 -13.56 7.79
N ASN A 334 -14.32 -12.30 8.02
CA ASN A 334 -14.19 -11.76 9.37
C ASN A 334 -15.29 -10.76 9.74
N LEU A 335 -15.73 -9.91 8.81
CA LEU A 335 -16.76 -8.92 9.10
C LEU A 335 -18.16 -9.54 9.14
N LEU A 336 -18.48 -10.41 8.17
CA LEU A 336 -19.76 -11.13 8.11
C LEU A 336 -19.76 -12.44 8.88
N GLY A 337 -18.64 -13.18 8.88
CA GLY A 337 -18.49 -14.47 9.56
C GLY A 337 -17.78 -14.34 10.91
N LYS A 338 -18.48 -13.92 11.96
CA LYS A 338 -17.90 -13.86 13.30
C LYS A 338 -18.15 -15.16 14.05
N ARG A 339 -17.10 -15.70 14.67
CA ARG A 339 -17.27 -16.73 15.71
C ARG A 339 -17.86 -16.03 16.94
N VAL A 340 -18.85 -16.66 17.55
CA VAL A 340 -19.57 -16.13 18.70
C VAL A 340 -19.33 -17.05 19.89
N ASP A 341 -19.04 -16.44 21.04
CA ASP A 341 -19.01 -17.14 22.33
C ASP A 341 -20.45 -17.51 22.74
N TYR A 342 -20.61 -18.36 23.77
CA TYR A 342 -21.92 -18.88 24.20
C TYR A 342 -22.69 -19.60 23.09
N SER A 343 -21.96 -20.38 22.28
CA SER A 343 -22.54 -21.23 21.24
C SER A 343 -22.06 -22.67 21.37
N GLY A 344 -22.93 -23.62 21.02
CA GLY A 344 -22.66 -25.05 21.10
C GLY A 344 -23.27 -25.79 19.92
N ARG A 345 -22.74 -26.97 19.63
CA ARG A 345 -23.27 -27.87 18.59
C ARG A 345 -23.34 -29.28 19.13
N SER A 346 -24.47 -29.94 18.89
CA SER A 346 -24.68 -31.37 19.19
C SER A 346 -25.47 -32.04 18.05
N VAL A 347 -25.52 -33.36 18.09
CA VAL A 347 -26.36 -34.17 17.21
C VAL A 347 -27.82 -34.05 17.68
N ILE A 348 -28.74 -33.86 16.73
CA ILE A 348 -30.18 -33.82 17.01
C ILE A 348 -30.74 -35.24 17.10
N VAL A 349 -31.65 -35.45 18.06
CA VAL A 349 -32.37 -36.72 18.27
C VAL A 349 -33.86 -36.40 18.41
N VAL A 350 -34.72 -37.33 18.01
CA VAL A 350 -36.18 -37.16 18.08
C VAL A 350 -36.63 -37.22 19.54
N GLY A 351 -37.37 -36.20 20.00
CA GLY A 351 -37.99 -36.12 21.33
C GLY A 351 -39.51 -35.99 21.20
N PRO A 352 -40.24 -37.10 21.00
CA PRO A 352 -41.67 -37.08 20.67
C PRO A 352 -42.58 -36.54 21.80
N GLU A 353 -42.09 -36.51 23.03
CA GLU A 353 -42.79 -36.01 24.22
C GLU A 353 -42.74 -34.48 24.41
N LEU A 354 -41.94 -33.76 23.62
CA LEU A 354 -41.74 -32.32 23.75
C LEU A 354 -42.86 -31.52 23.06
N LYS A 355 -43.20 -30.35 23.63
CA LYS A 355 -44.12 -29.40 22.98
C LYS A 355 -43.41 -28.64 21.84
N ILE A 356 -44.20 -28.02 20.96
CA ILE A 356 -43.70 -27.29 19.76
C ILE A 356 -42.65 -26.21 20.10
N TRP A 357 -42.73 -25.60 21.29
CA TRP A 357 -41.83 -24.52 21.72
C TRP A 357 -40.70 -24.99 22.65
N GLU A 358 -40.55 -26.30 22.87
CA GLU A 358 -39.55 -26.87 23.78
C GLU A 358 -38.44 -27.58 23.01
N CYS A 359 -37.24 -27.62 23.60
CA CYS A 359 -36.14 -28.42 23.09
C CYS A 359 -35.35 -29.06 24.24
N GLY A 360 -34.83 -30.26 24.02
CA GLY A 360 -33.96 -30.95 24.96
C GLY A 360 -32.52 -30.44 24.84
N LEU A 361 -31.94 -29.95 25.94
CA LEU A 361 -30.54 -29.53 25.99
C LEU A 361 -29.72 -30.47 26.89
N PRO A 362 -28.58 -31.03 26.44
CA PRO A 362 -27.73 -31.85 27.29
C PRO A 362 -27.22 -31.07 28.50
N LYS A 363 -27.30 -31.67 29.69
CA LYS A 363 -26.90 -31.02 30.95
C LYS A 363 -25.48 -30.44 30.90
N LYS A 364 -24.53 -31.16 30.29
CA LYS A 364 -23.14 -30.68 30.14
C LYS A 364 -23.04 -29.43 29.27
N MET A 365 -23.81 -29.36 28.18
CA MET A 365 -23.84 -28.17 27.33
C MET A 365 -24.52 -27.00 28.03
N ALA A 366 -25.62 -27.26 28.75
CA ALA A 366 -26.30 -26.24 29.53
C ALA A 366 -25.35 -25.64 30.58
N LEU A 367 -24.61 -26.48 31.32
CA LEU A 367 -23.67 -26.03 32.33
C LEU A 367 -22.60 -25.07 31.74
N GLU A 368 -22.05 -25.40 30.58
CA GLU A 368 -21.03 -24.57 29.92
C GLU A 368 -21.61 -23.27 29.35
N LEU A 369 -22.76 -23.34 28.68
CA LEU A 369 -23.38 -22.17 28.05
C LEU A 369 -23.86 -21.14 29.08
N PHE A 370 -24.27 -21.61 30.25
CA PHE A 370 -24.83 -20.77 31.31
C PHE A 370 -23.88 -20.57 32.49
N GLU A 371 -22.62 -20.98 32.41
CA GLU A 371 -21.62 -20.83 33.50
C GLU A 371 -21.57 -19.43 34.17
N PRO A 372 -21.72 -18.30 33.44
CA PRO A 372 -21.69 -16.98 34.06
C PRO A 372 -22.97 -16.57 34.80
N PHE A 373 -24.06 -17.34 34.66
CA PHE A 373 -25.37 -17.08 35.29
C PHE A 373 -25.52 -17.94 36.54
#